data_AF-A0A4R9H430-F1
#
_entry.id   AF-A0A4R9H430-F1
#
_cell.length_a   1.000
_cell.length_b   1.000
_cell.length_c   1.000
_cell.angle_alpha   90.00
_cell.angle_beta   90.00
_cell.angle_gamma   90.00
#
_symmetry.space_group_name_H-M   'P 1'
#
loop_
_entity.id
_entity.type
_entity.pdbx_description
1 polymer ?
#
loop_
_entity_poly.entity_id
_entity_poly.type
_entity_poly.pdbx_seq_one_letter_code
_entity_poly.pdbx_strand_id
1 'polypeptide(L)'
;MAFDFSDEYKEIVQNILSERFSEVSKIYDLKARSKGERKFLEFRLEFKKDTHPSEHHKILGTLLDDLKQEFPYTEIIIYPNQG
;
A
#
# COMPACT_ATOMS: atom_id res chain seq x y z
N MET A 1 -23.47 3.73 6.14
CA MET A 1 -23.11 3.34 4.76
C MET A 1 -21.60 3.16 4.72
N ALA A 2 -21.13 1.99 4.26
CA ALA A 2 -19.72 1.82 3.94
C ALA A 2 -19.52 2.30 2.51
N PHE A 3 -18.67 3.30 2.32
CA PHE A 3 -18.26 3.73 1.00
C PHE A 3 -17.01 2.96 0.61
N ASP A 4 -17.06 2.40 -0.60
CA ASP A 4 -15.92 1.77 -1.26
C ASP A 4 -15.14 2.85 -2.01
N PHE A 5 -13.85 2.98 -1.69
CA PHE A 5 -12.93 3.91 -2.32
C PHE A 5 -11.72 3.18 -2.91
N SER A 6 -11.87 1.88 -3.17
CA SER A 6 -10.75 1.02 -3.54
C SER A 6 -10.11 1.45 -4.85
N ASP A 7 -10.89 1.90 -5.84
CA ASP A 7 -10.35 2.33 -7.14
C ASP A 7 -9.50 3.61 -7.02
N GLU A 8 -9.98 4.62 -6.29
CA GLU A 8 -9.25 5.87 -6.06
C GLU A 8 -7.93 5.60 -5.31
N TYR A 9 -8.00 4.80 -4.24
CA TYR A 9 -6.81 4.48 -3.44
C TYR A 9 -5.83 3.62 -4.23
N LYS A 10 -6.33 2.73 -5.09
CA LYS A 10 -5.48 1.89 -5.93
C LYS A 10 -4.67 2.71 -6.92
N GLU A 11 -5.27 3.69 -7.58
CA GLU A 11 -4.55 4.55 -8.53
C GLU A 11 -3.40 5.30 -7.83
N ILE A 12 -3.68 5.92 -6.69
CA ILE A 12 -2.68 6.65 -5.90
C ILE A 12 -1.56 5.72 -5.42
N VAL A 13 -1.90 4.55 -4.86
CA VAL A 13 -0.89 3.57 -4.40
C VAL A 13 -0.03 3.09 -5.58
N GLN A 14 -0.63 2.84 -6.75
CA GLN A 14 0.12 2.45 -7.95
C GLN A 14 1.07 3.53 -8.43
N ASN A 15 0.67 4.80 -8.36
CA ASN A 15 1.52 5.93 -8.75
C ASN A 15 2.72 6.07 -7.80
N ILE A 16 2.51 6.07 -6.48
CA ILE A 16 3.59 6.11 -5.48
C ILE A 16 4.59 4.98 -5.69
N LEU A 17 4.09 3.76 -5.92
CA LEU A 17 4.92 2.58 -6.15
C LEU A 17 5.73 2.68 -7.45
N SER A 18 5.11 3.13 -8.53
CA SER A 18 5.77 3.23 -9.83
C SER A 18 6.83 4.33 -9.86
N GLU A 19 6.63 5.42 -9.12
CA GLU A 19 7.58 6.54 -9.07
C GLU A 19 8.78 6.29 -8.16
N ARG A 20 8.58 5.59 -7.03
CA ARG A 20 9.59 5.54 -5.95
C ARG A 20 10.07 4.14 -5.57
N PHE A 21 9.37 3.09 -5.97
CA PHE A 21 9.61 1.73 -5.47
C PHE A 21 9.71 0.71 -6.60
N SER A 22 10.79 0.80 -7.37
CA SER A 22 11.08 -0.09 -8.50
C SER A 22 11.22 -1.57 -8.12
N GLU A 23 11.48 -1.86 -6.85
CA GLU A 23 11.66 -3.17 -6.24
C GLU A 23 10.33 -3.90 -6.02
N VAL A 24 9.21 -3.18 -6.11
CA VAL A 24 7.88 -3.74 -6.02
C VAL A 24 7.47 -4.29 -7.39
N SER A 25 7.12 -5.56 -7.42
CA SER A 25 6.69 -6.28 -8.62
C SER A 25 5.22 -5.99 -8.92
N LYS A 26 4.36 -6.15 -7.92
CA LYS A 26 2.91 -5.95 -8.06
C LYS A 26 2.22 -5.66 -6.72
N ILE A 27 1.03 -5.07 -6.81
CA ILE A 27 0.05 -5.04 -5.71
C ILE A 27 -1.26 -5.71 -6.13
N TYR A 28 -1.96 -6.29 -5.16
CA TYR A 28 -3.23 -6.99 -5.37
C TYR A 28 -4.03 -7.08 -4.07
N ASP A 29 -5.27 -7.53 -4.17
CA ASP A 29 -6.22 -7.60 -3.05
C ASP A 29 -6.37 -6.27 -2.28
N LEU A 30 -6.26 -5.14 -2.99
CA LEU A 30 -6.46 -3.82 -2.38
C LEU A 30 -7.94 -3.64 -2.03
N LYS A 31 -8.19 -3.32 -0.77
CA LYS A 31 -9.51 -3.00 -0.24
C LYS A 31 -9.40 -1.71 0.55
N ALA A 32 -10.20 -0.73 0.15
CA ALA A 32 -10.38 0.49 0.92
C ALA A 32 -11.83 0.52 1.44
N ARG A 33 -11.98 0.65 2.76
CA ARG A 33 -13.29 0.72 3.41
C ARG A 33 -13.35 1.85 4.41
N SER A 34 -14.52 2.43 4.56
CA SER A 34 -14.82 3.42 5.60
C SER A 34 -15.75 2.82 6.66
N LYS A 35 -15.48 3.12 7.94
CA LYS A 35 -16.37 2.79 9.06
C LYS A 35 -16.49 4.02 9.96
N GLY A 36 -17.59 4.77 9.79
CA GLY A 36 -17.77 6.06 10.44
C GLY A 36 -16.74 7.06 9.90
N GLU A 37 -16.00 7.70 10.79
CA GLU A 37 -14.94 8.66 10.43
C GLU A 37 -13.59 7.99 10.10
N ARG A 38 -13.44 6.70 10.39
CA ARG A 38 -12.19 5.97 10.14
C ARG A 38 -12.17 5.36 8.75
N LYS A 39 -11.06 5.52 8.05
CA LYS A 39 -10.77 4.86 6.79
C LYS A 39 -9.77 3.73 7.03
N PHE A 40 -9.90 2.67 6.26
CA PHE A 40 -9.01 1.50 6.30
C PHE A 40 -8.57 1.19 4.89
N LEU A 41 -7.27 0.98 4.71
CA LEU A 41 -6.66 0.52 3.46
C LEU A 41 -5.87 -0.75 3.76
N GLU A 42 -6.24 -1.87 3.14
CA GLU A 42 -5.49 -3.12 3.22
C GLU A 42 -5.12 -3.57 1.81
N PHE A 43 -3.88 -4.00 1.59
CA PHE A 43 -3.46 -4.57 0.30
C PHE A 43 -2.28 -5.52 0.45
N ARG A 44 -2.11 -6.40 -0.54
CA ARG A 44 -0.94 -7.27 -0.68
C ARG A 44 0.05 -6.63 -1.63
N LEU A 45 1.33 -6.76 -1.29
CA LEU A 45 2.44 -6.24 -2.06
C LEU A 45 3.43 -7.37 -2.32
N GLU A 46 3.88 -7.52 -3.56
CA GLU A 46 4.89 -8.50 -3.96
C GLU A 46 6.18 -7.78 -4.34
N PHE A 47 7.28 -8.20 -3.73
CA PHE A 47 8.61 -7.73 -4.10
C PHE A 47 9.19 -8.55 -5.26
N LYS A 48 10.08 -7.94 -6.05
CA LYS A 48 10.89 -8.65 -7.05
C LYS A 48 11.79 -9.67 -6.36
N LYS A 49 12.03 -10.81 -7.03
CA LYS A 49 12.82 -11.95 -6.52
C LYS A 49 14.24 -11.59 -6.07
N ASP A 50 14.84 -10.60 -6.71
CA ASP A 50 16.20 -10.13 -6.40
C ASP A 50 16.26 -9.14 -5.23
N THR A 51 15.11 -8.78 -4.64
CA THR A 51 15.06 -7.84 -3.51
C THR A 51 15.49 -8.54 -2.23
N HIS A 52 16.51 -8.00 -1.55
CA HIS A 52 16.98 -8.58 -0.31
C HIS A 52 15.95 -8.35 0.82
N PRO A 53 15.69 -9.33 1.71
CA PRO A 53 14.71 -9.18 2.79
C PRO A 53 14.94 -7.99 3.73
N SER A 54 16.20 -7.54 3.87
CA SER A 54 16.52 -6.32 4.65
C SER A 54 15.96 -5.05 4.00
N GLU A 55 15.92 -4.99 2.67
CA GLU A 55 15.39 -3.84 1.94
C GLU A 55 13.86 -3.82 2.01
N HIS A 56 13.20 -4.97 2.16
CA HIS A 56 11.74 -5.03 2.32
C HIS A 56 11.26 -4.17 3.48
N HIS A 57 11.93 -4.26 4.65
CA HIS A 57 11.51 -3.47 5.81
C HIS A 57 11.68 -1.97 5.59
N LYS A 58 12.76 -1.57 4.91
CA LYS A 58 13.05 -0.16 4.59
C LYS A 58 12.05 0.41 3.58
N ILE A 59 11.73 -0.37 2.55
CA ILE A 59 10.72 -0.02 1.54
C ILE A 59 9.34 0.07 2.19
N LEU A 60 8.95 -0.91 3.00
CA LEU A 60 7.65 -0.91 3.69
C LEU A 60 7.51 0.28 4.65
N GLY A 61 8.57 0.62 5.39
CA GLY A 61 8.57 1.79 6.26
C GLY A 61 8.35 3.08 5.49
N THR A 62 9.14 3.28 4.41
CA THR A 62 9.04 4.47 3.56
C THR A 62 7.67 4.57 2.88
N LEU A 63 7.17 3.45 2.33
CA LEU A 63 5.86 3.38 1.71
C LEU A 63 4.73 3.67 2.71
N LEU A 64 4.82 3.15 3.94
CA LEU A 64 3.84 3.45 4.99
C LEU A 64 3.83 4.94 5.34
N ASP A 65 4.99 5.57 5.42
CA ASP A 65 5.08 7.01 5.70
C ASP A 65 4.48 7.84 4.56
N ASP A 66 4.80 7.52 3.30
CA ASP A 66 4.23 8.18 2.12
C ASP A 66 2.70 8.02 2.10
N LEU A 67 2.19 6.80 2.31
CA LEU A 67 0.75 6.52 2.32
C LEU A 67 0.04 7.21 3.49
N LYS A 68 0.68 7.39 4.64
CA LYS A 68 0.09 8.13 5.77
C LYS A 68 0.02 9.64 5.49
N GLN A 69 0.93 10.17 4.69
CA GLN A 69 0.88 11.57 4.25
C GLN A 69 -0.25 11.78 3.24
N GLU A 70 -0.40 10.88 2.27
CA GLU A 70 -1.45 10.95 1.25
C GLU A 70 -2.85 10.62 1.81
N PHE A 71 -2.95 9.69 2.75
CA PHE A 71 -4.19 9.24 3.35
C PHE A 71 -4.26 9.54 4.86
N PRO A 72 -4.36 10.82 5.25
CA PRO A 72 -4.45 11.18 6.66
C PRO A 72 -5.68 10.51 7.29
N TYR A 73 -5.53 10.05 8.54
CA TYR A 73 -6.58 9.35 9.30
C TYR A 73 -7.02 7.99 8.72
N THR A 74 -6.22 7.40 7.83
CA THR A 74 -6.45 6.05 7.31
C THR A 74 -5.57 5.03 8.03
N GLU A 75 -6.17 3.96 8.56
CA GLU A 75 -5.42 2.80 9.05
C GLU A 75 -4.97 1.95 7.86
N ILE A 76 -3.65 1.83 7.66
CA ILE A 76 -3.06 1.15 6.50
C ILE A 76 -2.40 -0.17 6.94
N ILE A 77 -2.75 -1.27 6.27
CA ILE A 77 -2.19 -2.60 6.49
C ILE A 77 -1.62 -3.12 5.17
N ILE A 78 -0.31 -3.38 5.16
CA ILE A 78 0.39 -3.90 3.99
C ILE A 78 0.81 -5.34 4.28
N TYR A 79 0.42 -6.27 3.41
CA TYR A 79 0.82 -7.68 3.49
C TYR A 79 1.93 -7.95 2.48
N PRO A 80 3.21 -7.94 2.89
CA PRO A 80 4.32 -8.24 2.00
C PRO A 80 4.35 -9.75 1.67
N ASN A 81 4.45 -10.08 0.39
CA ASN A 81 4.71 -11.42 -0.12
C ASN A 81 6.02 -11.42 -0.90
N GLN A 82 6.75 -12.53 -0.82
CA GLN A 82 7.90 -12.79 -1.67
C GLN A 82 7.41 -13.49 -2.94
N GLY A 83 7.73 -12.92 -4.11
CA GLY A 83 7.37 -13.47 -5.42
C GLY A 83 8.30 -14.57 -5.91
#